data_AF-A0A804K9M8-F1
#
_entry.id   AF-A0A804K9M8-F1
#
_cell.length_a   1.000
_cell.length_b   1.000
_cell.length_c   1.000
_cell.angle_alpha   90.00
_cell.angle_beta   90.00
_cell.angle_gamma   90.00
#
_symmetry.space_group_name_H-M   'P 1'
#
loop_
_entity.id
_entity.type
_entity.pdbx_description
1 polymer ?
#
loop_
_entity_poly.entity_id
_entity_poly.type
_entity_poly.pdbx_seq_one_letter_code
_entity_poly.pdbx_strand_id
1 'polypeptide(L)'
;MEKGGGSSRFDLGSSSLPCDLSLDIVSLLEASDVCSLGSCSRFWQGLCASDSVWIALYKRRWPSAVSDLGALPSQGCKTFYINKHKKLASAVSDVIKSVLEWSKSGSMEVGYYLKAISDLGSMELGFKDVQLFLFRREHNVLLNLIGLHYCIFSLDIPPVDVMEVLESCQVSEQQVCVSWFMLGRWFYGFRLPDEHRSRIVSLTELAMGKEGEVLGVLNRGAIHEVLRVQITTVATS
;
A
#
# COMPACT_ATOMS: atom_id res chain seq x y z
N MET A 1 -0.27 -74.03 10.28
CA MET A 1 0.33 -73.70 8.97
C MET A 1 -0.73 -72.91 8.21
N GLU A 2 -0.76 -71.61 8.44
CA GLU A 2 -1.65 -70.66 7.76
C GLU A 2 -0.83 -69.47 7.29
N LYS A 3 -1.18 -69.01 6.10
CA LYS A 3 -0.52 -68.01 5.28
C LYS A 3 -0.66 -66.61 5.86
N GLY A 4 0.34 -65.78 5.59
CA GLY A 4 0.08 -64.55 4.83
C GLY A 4 0.10 -63.25 5.63
N GLY A 5 1.20 -62.52 5.47
CA GLY A 5 1.16 -61.21 4.79
C GLY A 5 0.41 -60.08 5.49
N GLY A 6 1.17 -59.08 5.92
CA GLY A 6 0.68 -57.75 6.28
C GLY A 6 1.85 -56.90 6.72
N SER A 7 2.79 -56.63 5.81
CA SER A 7 2.91 -55.30 5.20
C SER A 7 2.95 -54.22 6.28
N SER A 8 4.16 -53.88 6.73
CA SER A 8 4.45 -52.61 7.40
C SER A 8 4.07 -51.51 6.43
N ARG A 9 2.80 -51.12 6.46
CA ARG A 9 2.28 -49.97 5.77
C ARG A 9 2.92 -48.77 6.45
N PHE A 10 4.05 -48.33 5.89
CA PHE A 10 4.43 -46.94 6.02
C PHE A 10 3.23 -46.18 5.47
N ASP A 11 2.44 -45.60 6.37
CA ASP A 11 1.47 -44.58 6.01
C ASP A 11 2.27 -43.36 5.55
N LEU A 12 2.76 -43.43 4.30
CA LEU A 12 3.28 -42.32 3.50
C LEU A 12 2.12 -41.43 3.04
N GLY A 13 1.24 -41.09 3.97
CA GLY A 13 0.05 -40.28 3.76
C GLY A 13 0.18 -38.99 4.57
N SER A 14 0.38 -37.89 3.85
CA SER A 14 0.49 -36.48 4.29
C SER A 14 1.83 -36.03 4.91
N SER A 15 2.57 -35.27 4.09
CA SER A 15 3.77 -34.45 4.30
C SER A 15 5.07 -35.14 4.77
N SER A 16 5.98 -35.38 3.81
CA SER A 16 7.39 -35.70 4.04
C SER A 16 8.24 -34.54 4.57
N LEU A 17 7.61 -33.43 4.96
CA LEU A 17 8.25 -32.22 5.45
C LEU A 17 8.10 -32.15 6.98
N PRO A 18 9.21 -31.93 7.71
CA PRO A 18 9.17 -31.57 9.12
C PRO A 18 8.21 -30.39 9.40
N CYS A 19 7.55 -30.43 10.55
CA CYS A 19 6.52 -29.44 10.93
C CYS A 19 7.07 -28.02 11.07
N ASP A 20 8.30 -27.88 11.55
CA ASP A 20 9.07 -26.65 11.64
C ASP A 20 9.30 -26.01 10.26
N LEU A 21 9.82 -26.78 9.29
CA LEU A 21 9.99 -26.30 7.92
C LEU A 21 8.65 -25.94 7.26
N SER A 22 7.60 -26.69 7.58
CA SER A 22 6.24 -26.41 7.09
C SER A 22 5.69 -25.10 7.66
N LEU A 23 5.94 -24.80 8.93
CA LEU A 23 5.56 -23.54 9.56
C LEU A 23 6.33 -22.34 8.98
N ASP A 24 7.62 -22.51 8.69
CA ASP A 24 8.44 -21.47 8.07
C ASP A 24 7.91 -21.14 6.67
N ILE A 25 7.61 -22.16 5.86
CA ILE A 25 7.01 -21.97 4.52
C ILE A 25 5.69 -21.21 4.63
N VAL A 26 4.77 -21.65 5.51
CA VAL A 26 3.46 -21.03 5.66
C VAL A 26 3.56 -19.58 6.15
N SER A 27 4.54 -19.27 6.99
CA SER A 27 4.77 -17.92 7.51
C SER A 27 5.27 -16.93 6.45
N LEU A 28 5.82 -17.44 5.34
CA LEU A 28 6.25 -16.62 4.19
C LEU A 28 5.12 -16.34 3.20
N LEU A 29 4.04 -17.11 3.21
CA LEU A 29 2.92 -16.98 2.28
C LEU A 29 2.06 -15.74 2.56
N GLU A 30 1.29 -15.28 1.57
CA GLU A 30 0.27 -14.24 1.82
C GLU A 30 -0.97 -14.84 2.49
N ALA A 31 -1.78 -14.00 3.13
CA ALA A 31 -2.97 -14.48 3.86
C ALA A 31 -3.97 -15.24 2.97
N SER A 32 -4.07 -14.88 1.68
CA SER A 32 -4.85 -15.62 0.67
C SER A 32 -4.31 -17.03 0.46
N ASP A 33 -3.00 -17.15 0.32
CA ASP A 33 -2.32 -18.41 0.03
C ASP A 33 -2.32 -19.34 1.24
N VAL A 34 -2.19 -18.78 2.45
CA VAL A 34 -2.39 -19.53 3.71
C VAL A 34 -3.79 -20.13 3.78
N CYS A 35 -4.82 -19.38 3.36
CA CYS A 35 -6.19 -19.91 3.34
C CYS A 35 -6.38 -20.99 2.27
N SER A 36 -5.80 -20.79 1.08
CA SER A 36 -5.84 -21.77 -0.02
C SER A 36 -5.12 -23.06 0.38
N LEU A 37 -3.90 -22.97 0.90
CA LEU A 37 -3.09 -24.10 1.34
C LEU A 37 -3.77 -24.87 2.49
N GLY A 38 -4.34 -24.16 3.46
CA GLY A 38 -5.12 -24.75 4.55
C GLY A 38 -6.34 -25.54 4.07
N SER A 39 -6.84 -25.27 2.86
CA SER A 39 -7.97 -25.99 2.25
C SER A 39 -7.52 -27.26 1.50
N CYS A 40 -6.23 -27.45 1.25
CA CYS A 40 -5.70 -28.58 0.48
C CYS A 40 -5.62 -29.89 1.26
N SER A 41 -5.42 -29.86 2.59
CA SER A 41 -5.34 -31.07 3.42
C SER A 41 -5.57 -30.78 4.90
N ARG A 42 -5.90 -31.81 5.71
CA ARG A 42 -6.03 -31.66 7.18
C ARG A 42 -4.73 -31.24 7.86
N PHE A 43 -3.58 -31.71 7.35
CA PHE A 43 -2.27 -31.32 7.86
C PHE A 43 -2.05 -29.81 7.70
N TRP A 44 -2.20 -29.31 6.47
CA TRP A 44 -2.08 -27.88 6.18
C TRP A 44 -3.16 -27.04 6.87
N GLN A 45 -4.37 -27.57 7.01
CA GLN A 45 -5.44 -26.91 7.75
C GLN A 45 -5.03 -26.62 9.20
N GLY A 46 -4.44 -27.60 9.88
CA GLY A 46 -3.96 -27.44 11.25
C GLY A 46 -2.83 -26.42 11.35
N LEU A 47 -1.84 -26.49 10.45
CA LEU A 47 -0.72 -25.54 10.42
C LEU A 47 -1.16 -24.11 10.10
N CYS A 48 -1.99 -23.92 9.07
CA CYS A 48 -2.49 -22.60 8.66
C CYS A 48 -3.48 -22.00 9.66
N ALA A 49 -4.05 -22.80 10.56
CA ALA A 49 -4.86 -22.33 11.68
C ALA A 49 -4.01 -21.90 12.89
N SER A 50 -2.71 -22.20 12.92
CA SER A 50 -1.82 -21.86 14.02
C SER A 50 -1.69 -20.35 14.20
N ASP A 51 -1.83 -19.87 15.43
CA ASP A 51 -1.71 -18.43 15.73
C ASP A 51 -0.32 -17.89 15.37
N SER A 52 0.74 -18.69 15.48
CA SER A 52 2.11 -18.32 15.08
C SER A 52 2.21 -17.79 13.64
N VAL A 53 1.49 -18.42 12.70
CA VAL A 53 1.41 -17.99 11.30
C VAL A 53 0.77 -16.61 11.20
N TRP A 54 -0.37 -16.41 11.86
CA TRP A 54 -1.10 -15.14 11.82
C TRP A 54 -0.37 -14.01 12.55
N ILE A 55 0.40 -14.32 13.58
CA ILE A 55 1.32 -13.39 14.24
C ILE A 55 2.42 -12.95 13.27
N ALA A 56 3.05 -13.89 12.57
CA ALA A 56 4.08 -13.59 11.59
C ALA A 56 3.53 -12.73 10.43
N LEU A 57 2.36 -13.09 9.90
CA LEU A 57 1.64 -12.31 8.89
C LEU A 57 1.32 -10.89 9.37
N TYR A 58 0.82 -10.76 10.60
CA TYR A 58 0.49 -9.47 11.19
C TYR A 58 1.74 -8.57 11.28
N LYS A 59 2.84 -9.10 11.83
CA LYS A 59 4.09 -8.36 11.99
C LYS A 59 4.67 -7.90 10.66
N ARG A 60 4.63 -8.76 9.65
CA ARG A 60 5.14 -8.44 8.32
C ARG A 60 4.29 -7.38 7.61
N ARG A 61 2.96 -7.43 7.80
CA ARG A 61 2.04 -6.49 7.14
C ARG A 61 1.97 -5.14 7.84
N TRP A 62 2.05 -5.09 9.17
CA TRP A 62 2.01 -3.85 9.97
C TRP A 62 3.19 -3.77 10.96
N PRO A 63 4.43 -3.54 10.49
CA PRO A 63 5.61 -3.51 11.35
C PRO A 63 5.56 -2.41 12.41
N SER A 64 4.98 -1.25 12.09
CA SER A 64 4.80 -0.11 12.99
C SER A 64 3.86 -0.40 14.16
N ALA A 65 2.87 -1.27 13.96
CA ALA A 65 1.91 -1.69 14.98
C ALA A 65 2.46 -2.79 15.91
N VAL A 66 3.71 -3.23 15.72
CA VAL A 66 4.35 -4.28 16.52
C VAL A 66 4.84 -3.73 17.86
N SER A 67 5.01 -2.42 18.02
CA SER A 67 5.27 -1.80 19.33
C SER A 67 4.15 -2.07 20.33
N ASP A 68 2.92 -2.30 19.85
CA ASP A 68 1.75 -2.71 20.65
C ASP A 68 1.63 -4.24 20.81
N LEU A 69 2.74 -4.97 20.80
CA LEU A 69 2.79 -6.43 20.95
C LEU A 69 2.04 -6.98 22.18
N GLY A 70 1.81 -6.14 23.20
CA GLY A 70 0.96 -6.48 24.35
C GLY A 70 -0.53 -6.60 24.04
N ALA A 71 -0.99 -6.13 22.87
CA ALA A 71 -2.38 -6.17 22.43
C ALA A 71 -2.72 -7.36 21.52
N LEU A 72 -1.71 -8.14 21.08
CA LEU A 72 -1.97 -9.28 20.22
C LEU A 72 -2.52 -10.44 21.08
N PRO A 73 -3.74 -10.92 20.82
CA PRO A 73 -4.36 -11.92 21.67
C PRO A 73 -3.56 -13.23 21.60
N SER A 74 -3.34 -13.86 22.76
CA SER A 74 -2.63 -15.15 22.86
C SER A 74 -3.35 -16.29 22.13
N GLN A 75 -4.61 -16.10 21.75
CA GLN A 75 -5.41 -17.01 20.94
C GLN A 75 -6.31 -16.22 19.98
N GLY A 76 -6.49 -16.72 18.76
CA GLY A 76 -7.41 -16.10 17.79
C GLY A 76 -6.79 -14.94 17.01
N CYS A 77 -5.48 -14.99 16.79
CA CYS A 77 -4.72 -14.03 15.99
C CYS A 77 -5.27 -13.92 14.56
N LYS A 78 -5.79 -15.02 14.00
CA LYS A 78 -6.49 -15.02 12.71
C LYS A 78 -7.67 -14.05 12.69
N THR A 79 -8.53 -14.10 13.70
CA THR A 79 -9.71 -13.24 13.80
C THR A 79 -9.31 -11.79 14.01
N PHE A 80 -8.27 -11.54 14.82
CA PHE A 80 -7.72 -10.20 15.02
C PHE A 80 -7.17 -9.60 13.72
N TYR A 81 -6.38 -10.37 12.97
CA TYR A 81 -5.88 -9.99 11.66
C TYR A 81 -7.00 -9.62 10.69
N ILE A 82 -8.03 -10.46 10.58
CA ILE A 82 -9.19 -10.23 9.72
C ILE A 82 -9.95 -8.96 10.14
N ASN A 83 -10.16 -8.75 11.44
CA ASN A 83 -10.87 -7.59 11.95
C ASN A 83 -10.10 -6.29 11.69
N LYS A 84 -8.77 -6.28 11.89
CA LYS A 84 -7.94 -5.11 11.53
C LYS A 84 -8.01 -4.83 10.03
N HIS A 85 -7.86 -5.86 9.19
CA HIS A 85 -7.96 -5.70 7.74
C HIS A 85 -9.33 -5.13 7.31
N LYS A 86 -10.44 -5.64 7.86
CA LYS A 86 -11.79 -5.12 7.56
C LYS A 86 -11.97 -3.67 8.00
N LYS A 87 -11.46 -3.31 9.18
CA LYS A 87 -11.50 -1.94 9.69
C LYS A 87 -10.74 -0.98 8.77
N LEU A 88 -9.54 -1.35 8.34
CA LEU A 88 -8.74 -0.57 7.40
C LEU A 88 -9.42 -0.48 6.04
N ALA A 89 -9.94 -1.58 5.51
CA ALA A 89 -10.65 -1.59 4.22
C ALA A 89 -11.85 -0.63 4.23
N SER A 90 -12.64 -0.61 5.31
CA SER A 90 -13.74 0.32 5.47
C SER A 90 -13.26 1.77 5.51
N ALA A 91 -12.26 2.07 6.33
CA ALA A 91 -11.76 3.43 6.49
C ALA A 91 -11.11 3.98 5.20
N VAL A 92 -10.33 3.14 4.49
CA VAL A 92 -9.76 3.51 3.19
C VAL A 92 -10.85 3.71 2.15
N SER A 93 -11.92 2.90 2.17
CA SER A 93 -13.06 3.10 1.28
C SER A 93 -13.72 4.46 1.47
N ASP A 94 -13.80 4.97 2.70
CA ASP A 94 -14.35 6.29 2.99
C ASP A 94 -13.45 7.41 2.44
N VAL A 95 -12.12 7.25 2.53
CA VAL A 95 -11.15 8.18 1.93
C VAL A 95 -11.25 8.15 0.40
N ILE A 96 -11.30 6.96 -0.20
CA ILE A 96 -11.48 6.80 -1.66
C ILE A 96 -12.72 7.54 -2.12
N LYS A 97 -13.85 7.35 -1.44
CA LYS A 97 -15.11 8.04 -1.76
C LYS A 97 -14.98 9.55 -1.66
N SER A 98 -14.29 10.04 -0.63
CA SER A 98 -14.05 11.48 -0.42
C SER A 98 -13.17 12.06 -1.53
N VAL A 99 -12.09 11.39 -1.91
CA VAL A 99 -11.21 11.81 -3.01
C VAL A 99 -11.94 11.79 -4.35
N LEU A 100 -12.78 10.79 -4.62
CA LEU A 100 -13.63 10.75 -5.80
C LEU A 100 -14.61 11.93 -5.83
N GLU A 101 -15.13 12.35 -4.67
CA GLU A 101 -15.98 13.52 -4.56
C GLU A 101 -15.22 14.83 -4.82
N TRP A 102 -14.04 15.00 -4.24
CA TRP A 102 -13.21 16.20 -4.45
C TRP A 102 -12.67 16.31 -5.88
N SER A 103 -12.47 15.17 -6.56
CA SER A 103 -11.97 15.09 -7.92
C SER A 103 -13.05 15.07 -9.00
N LYS A 104 -14.34 15.26 -8.65
CA LYS A 104 -15.47 15.31 -9.62
C LYS A 104 -15.26 16.30 -10.76
N SER A 105 -14.51 17.38 -10.52
CA SER A 105 -14.20 18.40 -11.52
C SER A 105 -13.07 18.02 -12.48
N GLY A 106 -12.46 16.83 -12.34
CA GLY A 106 -11.23 16.44 -13.05
C GLY A 106 -9.96 17.08 -12.46
N SER A 107 -10.10 17.84 -11.37
CA SER A 107 -9.00 18.49 -10.68
C SER A 107 -9.17 18.44 -9.17
N MET A 108 -8.05 18.44 -8.44
CA MET A 108 -8.02 18.45 -6.99
C MET A 108 -6.95 19.43 -6.49
N GLU A 109 -7.29 20.23 -5.49
CA GLU A 109 -6.32 21.11 -4.84
C GLU A 109 -5.42 20.34 -3.88
N VAL A 110 -4.18 20.79 -3.73
CA VAL A 110 -3.17 20.12 -2.87
C VAL A 110 -3.60 20.02 -1.41
N GLY A 111 -4.45 20.93 -0.92
CA GLY A 111 -4.97 20.87 0.45
C GLY A 111 -5.81 19.61 0.70
N TYR A 112 -6.71 19.26 -0.22
CA TYR A 112 -7.51 18.04 -0.14
C TYR A 112 -6.66 16.79 -0.36
N TYR A 113 -5.66 16.88 -1.25
CA TYR A 113 -4.67 15.83 -1.47
C TYR A 113 -3.87 15.50 -0.20
N LEU A 114 -3.28 16.52 0.44
CA LEU A 114 -2.53 16.35 1.68
C LEU A 114 -3.42 15.90 2.84
N LYS A 115 -4.68 16.36 2.88
CA LYS A 115 -5.67 15.85 3.83
C LYS A 115 -5.87 14.35 3.67
N ALA A 116 -6.05 13.85 2.44
CA ALA A 116 -6.20 12.41 2.20
C ALA A 116 -4.97 11.62 2.68
N ILE A 117 -3.76 12.13 2.42
CA ILE A 117 -2.51 11.50 2.90
C ILE A 117 -2.47 11.48 4.44
N SER A 118 -2.85 12.58 5.08
CA SER A 118 -2.94 12.66 6.55
C SER A 118 -3.97 11.68 7.11
N ASP A 119 -5.15 11.58 6.48
CA ASP A 119 -6.21 10.65 6.88
C ASP A 119 -5.72 9.20 6.76
N LEU A 120 -5.02 8.84 5.68
CA LEU A 120 -4.38 7.53 5.51
C LEU A 120 -3.27 7.29 6.54
N GLY A 121 -2.49 8.31 6.89
CA GLY A 121 -1.46 8.25 7.92
C GLY A 121 -2.02 7.91 9.30
N SER A 122 -3.20 8.44 9.65
CA SER A 122 -3.87 8.12 10.92
C SER A 122 -4.32 6.66 11.05
N MET A 123 -4.41 5.94 9.92
CA MET A 123 -4.84 4.55 9.86
C MET A 123 -3.67 3.55 9.98
N GLU A 124 -2.42 4.01 9.99
CA GLU A 124 -1.22 3.16 10.06
C GLU A 124 -1.20 2.06 8.97
N LEU A 125 -1.47 2.44 7.73
CA LEU A 125 -1.47 1.51 6.60
C LEU A 125 -0.08 0.96 6.35
N GLY A 126 0.03 -0.36 6.15
CA GLY A 126 1.26 -0.97 5.67
C GLY A 126 1.42 -0.82 4.16
N PHE A 127 2.62 -1.05 3.65
CA PHE A 127 2.90 -1.03 2.21
C PHE A 127 1.97 -1.96 1.42
N LYS A 128 1.72 -3.16 1.96
CA LYS A 128 0.81 -4.13 1.32
C LYS A 128 -0.64 -3.66 1.28
N ASP A 129 -1.07 -2.84 2.23
CA ASP A 129 -2.42 -2.26 2.22
C ASP A 129 -2.55 -1.21 1.11
N VAL A 130 -1.52 -0.39 0.93
CA VAL A 130 -1.47 0.60 -0.17
C VAL A 130 -1.56 -0.11 -1.52
N GLN A 131 -0.79 -1.20 -1.70
CA GLN A 131 -0.88 -2.03 -2.90
C GLN A 131 -2.29 -2.58 -3.14
N LEU A 132 -2.95 -3.09 -2.08
CA LEU A 132 -4.26 -3.74 -2.22
C LEU A 132 -5.42 -2.75 -2.41
N PHE A 133 -5.35 -1.59 -1.77
CA PHE A 133 -6.46 -0.64 -1.70
C PHE A 133 -6.31 0.56 -2.61
N LEU A 134 -5.09 1.07 -2.82
CA LEU A 134 -4.88 2.29 -3.59
C LEU A 134 -4.46 1.97 -5.02
N PHE A 135 -3.43 1.15 -5.22
CA PHE A 135 -2.90 0.83 -6.55
C PHE A 135 -3.81 -0.12 -7.35
N ARG A 136 -4.77 0.47 -8.07
CA ARG A 136 -5.61 -0.27 -9.02
C ARG A 136 -5.73 0.50 -10.34
N ARG A 137 -5.78 -0.26 -11.43
CA ARG A 137 -5.95 0.30 -12.77
C ARG A 137 -7.31 0.97 -12.95
N GLU A 138 -8.35 0.47 -12.26
CA GLU A 138 -9.69 1.04 -12.30
C GLU A 138 -9.85 2.30 -11.46
N HIS A 139 -8.89 2.60 -10.58
CA HIS A 139 -8.94 3.80 -9.74
C HIS A 139 -8.50 5.05 -10.49
N ASN A 140 -8.97 6.20 -10.00
CA ASN A 140 -8.51 7.50 -10.46
C ASN A 140 -6.99 7.62 -10.21
N VAL A 141 -6.24 8.18 -11.17
CA VAL A 141 -4.79 8.40 -11.05
C VAL A 141 -4.42 9.20 -9.79
N LEU A 142 -5.30 10.08 -9.29
CA LEU A 142 -5.10 10.81 -8.04
C LEU A 142 -5.01 9.87 -6.82
N LEU A 143 -5.77 8.77 -6.80
CA LEU A 143 -5.68 7.76 -5.74
C LEU A 143 -4.36 7.02 -5.80
N ASN A 144 -3.92 6.65 -7.01
CA ASN A 144 -2.62 6.03 -7.23
C ASN A 144 -1.48 6.99 -6.84
N LEU A 145 -1.61 8.29 -7.14
CA LEU A 145 -0.65 9.31 -6.71
C LEU A 145 -0.61 9.46 -5.18
N ILE A 146 -1.76 9.49 -4.51
CA ILE A 146 -1.83 9.53 -3.04
C ILE A 146 -1.12 8.31 -2.44
N GLY A 147 -1.35 7.12 -2.99
CA GLY A 147 -0.67 5.89 -2.58
C GLY A 147 0.84 5.98 -2.77
N LEU A 148 1.30 6.46 -3.92
CA LEU A 148 2.72 6.66 -4.24
C LEU A 148 3.38 7.61 -3.24
N HIS A 149 2.76 8.75 -2.98
CA HIS A 149 3.28 9.73 -2.02
C HIS A 149 3.36 9.15 -0.61
N TYR A 150 2.31 8.45 -0.18
CA TYR A 150 2.30 7.80 1.13
C TYR A 150 3.44 6.75 1.25
N CYS A 151 3.69 5.96 0.21
CA CYS A 151 4.80 5.01 0.19
C CYS A 151 6.17 5.69 0.35
N ILE A 152 6.41 6.76 -0.41
CA ILE A 152 7.71 7.43 -0.44
C ILE A 152 7.95 8.21 0.85
N PHE A 153 6.97 9.01 1.31
CA PHE A 153 7.19 9.97 2.40
C PHE A 153 6.73 9.51 3.76
N SER A 154 5.70 8.66 3.84
CA SER A 154 5.16 8.20 5.13
C SER A 154 5.70 6.83 5.53
N LEU A 155 5.93 5.94 4.57
CA LEU A 155 6.44 4.58 4.82
C LEU A 155 7.94 4.42 4.54
N ASP A 156 8.59 5.43 3.94
CA ASP A 156 10.02 5.41 3.59
C ASP A 156 10.42 4.16 2.77
N ILE A 157 9.53 3.75 1.85
CA ILE A 157 9.76 2.58 1.00
C ILE A 157 10.74 2.95 -0.12
N PRO A 158 11.77 2.12 -0.40
CA PRO A 158 12.67 2.35 -1.50
C PRO A 158 11.94 2.53 -2.84
N PRO A 159 12.32 3.52 -3.67
CA PRO A 159 11.73 3.74 -4.99
C PRO A 159 11.64 2.51 -5.90
N VAL A 160 12.62 1.61 -5.79
CA VAL A 160 12.70 0.37 -6.57
C VAL A 160 11.52 -0.54 -6.27
N ASP A 161 11.19 -0.74 -4.99
CA ASP A 161 10.10 -1.61 -4.57
C ASP A 161 8.73 -1.01 -4.94
N VAL A 162 8.61 0.33 -4.85
CA VAL A 162 7.39 1.03 -5.27
C VAL A 162 7.17 0.91 -6.78
N MET A 163 8.23 1.03 -7.57
CA MET A 163 8.18 0.90 -9.02
C MET A 163 7.74 -0.50 -9.46
N GLU A 164 8.30 -1.56 -8.86
CA GLU A 164 7.89 -2.94 -9.13
C GLU A 164 6.38 -3.13 -8.90
N VAL A 165 5.85 -2.54 -7.82
CA VAL A 165 4.41 -2.60 -7.54
C VAL A 165 3.60 -1.80 -8.56
N LEU A 166 4.03 -0.59 -8.93
CA LEU A 166 3.32 0.22 -9.94
C LEU A 166 3.27 -0.48 -11.31
N GLU A 167 4.35 -1.15 -11.70
CA GLU A 167 4.42 -1.96 -12.92
C GLU A 167 3.50 -3.18 -12.82
N SER A 168 3.54 -3.91 -11.71
CA SER A 168 2.68 -5.09 -11.48
C SER A 168 1.19 -4.72 -11.52
N CYS A 169 0.83 -3.54 -11.03
CA CYS A 169 -0.52 -3.01 -11.01
C CYS A 169 -0.91 -2.32 -12.33
N GLN A 170 0.00 -2.20 -13.30
CA GLN A 170 -0.20 -1.51 -14.60
C GLN A 170 -0.65 -0.05 -14.46
N VAL A 171 -0.13 0.65 -13.46
CA VAL A 171 -0.44 2.06 -13.18
C VAL A 171 0.76 2.99 -13.40
N SER A 172 1.95 2.44 -13.67
CA SER A 172 3.21 3.17 -13.87
C SER A 172 3.09 4.33 -14.89
N GLU A 173 2.43 4.07 -16.01
CA GLU A 173 2.28 5.01 -17.13
C GLU A 173 1.18 6.05 -16.93
N GLN A 174 0.44 5.99 -15.82
CA GLN A 174 -0.58 7.00 -15.57
C GLN A 174 0.06 8.36 -15.30
N GLN A 175 -0.52 9.41 -15.88
CA GLN A 175 0.03 10.76 -15.82
C GLN A 175 -0.89 11.71 -15.06
N VAL A 176 -0.27 12.64 -14.35
CA VAL A 176 -0.92 13.76 -13.70
C VAL A 176 -0.29 15.06 -14.16
N CYS A 177 -1.10 16.09 -14.31
CA CYS A 177 -0.61 17.44 -14.52
C CYS A 177 -0.66 18.19 -13.20
N VAL A 178 0.50 18.63 -12.73
CA VAL A 178 0.62 19.45 -11.53
C VAL A 178 0.88 20.87 -11.99
N SER A 179 -0.04 21.78 -11.65
CA SER A 179 0.13 23.20 -11.86
C SER A 179 0.30 23.91 -10.53
N TRP A 180 1.22 24.86 -10.46
CA TRP A 180 1.43 25.67 -9.28
C TRP A 180 1.75 27.12 -9.61
N PHE A 181 1.30 28.00 -8.74
CA PHE A 181 1.47 29.45 -8.85
C PHE A 181 2.48 29.93 -7.81
N MET A 182 3.55 30.56 -8.28
CA MET A 182 4.60 31.13 -7.44
C MET A 182 4.53 32.65 -7.43
N LEU A 183 4.64 33.24 -6.24
CA LEU A 183 4.81 34.67 -6.10
C LEU A 183 6.22 35.09 -6.48
N GLY A 184 6.31 36.19 -7.22
CA GLY A 184 7.56 36.80 -7.55
C GLY A 184 8.31 37.26 -6.28
N ARG A 185 9.55 36.78 -6.15
CA ARG A 185 10.42 37.14 -5.02
C ARG A 185 10.96 38.57 -5.19
N TRP A 186 11.25 39.23 -4.08
CA TRP A 186 12.01 40.48 -4.11
C TRP A 186 13.49 40.19 -4.38
N PHE A 187 14.05 40.81 -5.41
CA PHE A 187 15.45 40.67 -5.78
C PHE A 187 16.03 42.05 -6.10
N TYR A 188 17.06 42.47 -5.37
CA TYR A 188 17.67 43.81 -5.47
C TYR A 188 16.67 44.98 -5.45
N GLY A 189 15.64 44.92 -4.60
CA GLY A 189 14.65 45.99 -4.46
C GLY A 189 13.57 46.01 -5.56
N PHE A 190 13.57 45.06 -6.49
CA PHE A 190 12.50 44.85 -7.47
C PHE A 190 11.72 43.58 -7.14
N ARG A 191 10.40 43.63 -7.28
CA ARG A 191 9.56 42.44 -7.21
C ARG A 191 9.59 41.74 -8.57
N LEU A 192 10.05 40.50 -8.62
CA LEU A 192 9.96 39.68 -9.83
C LEU A 192 8.49 39.42 -10.21
N PRO A 193 8.18 39.09 -11.47
CA PRO A 193 6.82 38.68 -11.85
C PRO A 193 6.41 37.39 -11.14
N ASP A 194 5.10 37.23 -10.93
CA ASP A 194 4.55 35.96 -10.48
C ASP A 194 4.66 34.93 -11.62
N GLU A 195 4.95 33.68 -11.28
CA GLU A 195 5.17 32.59 -12.24
C GLU A 195 4.08 31.52 -12.11
N HIS A 196 3.46 31.15 -13.23
CA HIS A 196 2.63 29.95 -13.32
C HIS A 196 3.42 28.84 -13.99
N ARG A 197 3.58 27.71 -13.31
CA ARG A 197 4.23 26.51 -13.84
C ARG A 197 3.23 25.37 -13.92
N SER A 198 3.37 24.55 -14.95
CA SER A 198 2.61 23.31 -15.11
C SER A 198 3.54 22.22 -15.64
N ARG A 199 3.51 21.05 -15.02
CA ARG A 199 4.28 19.89 -15.45
C ARG A 199 3.38 18.66 -15.53
N ILE A 200 3.48 17.94 -16.64
CA ILE A 200 2.90 16.61 -16.78
C ILE A 200 3.96 15.61 -16.35
N VAL A 201 3.61 14.72 -15.44
CA VAL A 201 4.53 13.72 -14.89
C VAL A 201 3.81 12.38 -14.81
N SER A 202 4.53 11.31 -15.10
CA SER A 202 4.09 9.93 -14.87
C SER A 202 4.33 9.50 -13.43
N LEU A 203 3.59 8.49 -12.96
CA LEU A 203 3.87 7.88 -11.65
C LEU A 203 5.28 7.27 -11.59
N THR A 204 5.80 6.74 -12.70
CA THR A 204 7.17 6.24 -12.82
C THR A 204 8.23 7.33 -12.59
N GLU A 205 8.06 8.50 -13.21
CA GLU A 205 9.01 9.63 -13.06
C GLU A 205 9.03 10.18 -11.64
N LEU A 206 7.87 10.22 -10.99
CA LEU A 206 7.72 10.60 -9.59
C LEU A 206 8.35 9.55 -8.66
N ALA A 207 8.12 8.26 -8.89
CA ALA A 207 8.71 7.17 -8.11
C ALA A 207 10.24 7.21 -8.19
N MET A 208 10.80 7.40 -9.39
CA MET A 208 12.24 7.44 -9.62
C MET A 208 12.92 8.74 -9.17
N GLY A 209 12.17 9.69 -8.61
CA GLY A 209 12.71 10.98 -8.16
C GLY A 209 13.28 11.85 -9.27
N LYS A 210 12.98 11.56 -10.54
CA LYS A 210 13.43 12.36 -11.69
C LYS A 210 12.81 13.76 -11.67
N GLU A 211 11.58 13.86 -11.14
CA GLU A 211 10.81 15.10 -11.01
C GLU A 211 10.77 15.58 -9.55
N GLY A 212 11.95 15.76 -8.95
CA GLY A 212 12.08 16.17 -7.55
C GLY A 212 11.46 17.54 -7.20
N GLU A 213 11.36 18.45 -8.17
CA GLU A 213 10.65 19.73 -8.00
C GLU A 213 9.15 19.49 -7.78
N VAL A 214 8.51 18.69 -8.64
CA VAL A 214 7.08 18.38 -8.56
C VAL A 214 6.76 17.62 -7.28
N LEU A 215 7.58 16.61 -6.94
CA LEU A 215 7.41 15.85 -5.71
C LEU A 215 7.60 16.74 -4.46
N GLY A 216 8.54 17.68 -4.51
CA GLY A 216 8.74 18.69 -3.47
C GLY A 216 7.55 19.62 -3.32
N VAL A 217 6.94 20.07 -4.41
CA VAL A 217 5.73 20.92 -4.41
C VAL A 217 4.52 20.15 -3.86
N LEU A 218 4.33 18.89 -4.25
CA LEU A 218 3.26 18.04 -3.74
C LEU A 218 3.40 17.77 -2.24
N ASN A 219 4.63 17.51 -1.76
CA ASN A 219 4.89 17.24 -0.35
C ASN A 219 4.78 18.48 0.54
N ARG A 220 5.24 19.64 0.05
CA ARG A 220 5.21 20.90 0.81
C ARG A 220 3.83 21.56 0.79
N GLY A 221 3.08 21.40 -0.31
CA GLY A 221 1.84 22.13 -0.54
C GLY A 221 2.06 23.63 -0.80
N ALA A 222 1.04 24.43 -0.50
CA ALA A 222 1.11 25.89 -0.62
C ALA A 222 1.83 26.50 0.59
N ILE A 223 3.03 27.05 0.39
CA ILE A 223 3.84 27.75 1.40
C ILE A 223 4.29 29.07 0.80
N HIS A 224 4.16 30.21 1.50
CA HIS A 224 4.60 31.60 1.21
C HIS A 224 5.01 32.02 -0.22
N GLU A 225 5.87 31.26 -0.90
CA GLU A 225 6.29 31.43 -2.28
C GLU A 225 5.39 30.72 -3.31
N VAL A 226 4.69 29.64 -2.94
CA VAL A 226 3.73 28.88 -3.75
C VAL A 226 2.33 29.08 -3.14
N LEU A 227 1.44 29.77 -3.84
CA LEU A 227 0.10 30.11 -3.30
C LEU A 227 -0.95 29.04 -3.58
N ARG A 228 -0.86 28.38 -4.73
CA ARG A 228 -1.85 27.40 -5.16
C ARG A 228 -1.17 26.29 -5.92
N VAL A 229 -1.54 25.05 -5.59
CA VAL A 229 -1.12 23.86 -6.32
C VAL A 229 -2.39 23.08 -6.66
N GLN A 230 -2.56 22.77 -7.93
CA GLN A 230 -3.68 22.01 -8.47
C GLN A 230 -3.15 20.80 -9.21
N ILE A 231 -3.80 19.66 -8.98
CA ILE A 231 -3.48 18.38 -9.60
C ILE A 231 -4.65 18.03 -10.50
N THR A 232 -4.40 17.90 -11.80
CA THR A 232 -5.42 17.54 -12.79
C THR A 232 -5.11 16.17 -13.40
N THR A 233 -6.17 15.41 -13.64
CA THR A 233 -6.06 14.13 -14.33
C THR A 233 -5.83 14.39 -15.81
N VAL A 234 -4.78 13.80 -16.38
CA VAL A 234 -4.57 13.85 -17.82
C VAL A 234 -5.48 12.79 -18.45
N ALA A 235 -6.40 13.20 -19.31
CA ALA A 235 -7.23 12.25 -20.03
C ALA A 235 -6.34 11.43 -20.96
N THR A 236 -6.19 10.14 -20.67
CA THR A 236 -5.59 9.18 -21.61
C THR A 236 -6.59 8.98 -22.74
N SER A 237 -6.34 9.64 -23.89
CA SER A 237 -7.02 9.40 -25.16
C SER A 237 -6.71 8.01 -25.72
#